data_AF-A0A6B1H9C4-F1
#
_entry.id   AF-A0A6B1H9C4-F1
#
_cell.length_a   1.000
_cell.length_b   1.000
_cell.length_c   1.000
_cell.angle_alpha   90.00
_cell.angle_beta   90.00
_cell.angle_gamma   90.00
#
_symmetry.space_group_name_H-M   'P 1'
#
loop_
_entity.id
_entity.type
_entity.pdbx_description
1 polymer ?
#
loop_
_entity_poly.entity_id
_entity_poly.type
_entity_poly.pdbx_seq_one_letter_code
_entity_poly.pdbx_strand_id
1 'polypeptide(L)'
;MGEVTYLEKDLSLKEYFPDLFDSLRTCARNFIEPKDGDLLEDLMPKAYEQASVACARLKHYGFHEEQECRIVVEALTEPLRELLSASGTETQRSVKHVHHRRGRFGLIPYVALFDDLGKDLPINRIIVGPSRDQAAHYDAVRRLVKSRGIDMQKSETPYVGSA
;
A
#
# COMPACT_ATOMS: atom_id res chain seq x y z
N MET A 1 -13.90 -8.87 -0.52
CA MET A 1 -12.49 -8.76 -0.08
C MET A 1 -11.93 -10.17 0.01
N GLY A 2 -10.79 -10.44 -0.63
CA GLY A 2 -10.16 -11.77 -0.61
C GLY A 2 -9.41 -12.05 0.70
N GLU A 3 -9.10 -13.31 0.95
CA GLU A 3 -8.36 -13.77 2.13
C GLU A 3 -6.92 -13.25 2.15
N VAL A 4 -6.44 -12.77 3.30
CA VAL A 4 -5.05 -12.28 3.48
C VAL A 4 -4.12 -13.48 3.68
N THR A 5 -2.94 -13.46 3.04
CA THR A 5 -1.94 -14.52 3.15
C THR A 5 -0.70 -14.00 3.88
N TYR A 6 -0.34 -14.64 5.00
CA TYR A 6 0.87 -14.33 5.76
C TYR A 6 2.01 -15.29 5.40
N LEU A 7 3.20 -14.75 5.10
CA LEU A 7 4.41 -15.49 4.79
C LEU A 7 5.10 -15.98 6.07
N GLU A 8 4.97 -17.25 6.45
CA GLU A 8 5.60 -17.81 7.66
C GLU A 8 6.94 -18.54 7.39
N LYS A 9 7.15 -19.08 6.18
CA LYS A 9 8.40 -19.49 5.48
C LYS A 9 8.01 -20.37 4.28
N ASP A 10 8.85 -20.44 3.24
CA ASP A 10 8.71 -21.33 2.07
C ASP A 10 7.35 -21.29 1.34
N LEU A 11 6.88 -20.08 1.04
CA LEU A 11 5.61 -19.90 0.34
C LEU A 11 5.80 -19.95 -1.18
N SER A 12 5.12 -20.89 -1.84
CA SER A 12 5.00 -20.90 -3.30
C SER A 12 3.96 -19.85 -3.71
N LEU A 13 4.42 -18.64 -4.08
CA LEU A 13 3.52 -17.55 -4.52
C LEU A 13 2.53 -17.98 -5.61
N LYS A 14 2.93 -18.96 -6.44
CA LYS A 14 2.10 -19.52 -7.50
C LYS A 14 0.87 -20.28 -6.98
N GLU A 15 0.96 -20.92 -5.82
CA GLU A 15 -0.17 -21.64 -5.22
C GLU A 15 -1.24 -20.66 -4.71
N TYR A 16 -0.83 -19.52 -4.18
CA TYR A 16 -1.73 -18.53 -3.58
C TYR A 16 -2.25 -17.50 -4.57
N PHE A 17 -1.52 -17.27 -5.67
CA PHE A 17 -1.89 -16.30 -6.71
C PHE A 17 -1.77 -16.91 -8.12
N PRO A 18 -2.44 -18.04 -8.41
CA PRO A 18 -2.33 -18.71 -9.72
C PRO A 18 -2.72 -17.78 -10.88
N ASP A 19 -3.77 -16.98 -10.70
CA ASP A 19 -4.27 -16.02 -11.70
C ASP A 19 -3.23 -14.96 -12.07
N LEU A 20 -2.43 -14.51 -11.11
CA LEU A 20 -1.32 -13.59 -11.37
C LEU A 20 -0.28 -14.25 -12.30
N PHE A 21 0.16 -15.47 -11.96
CA PHE A 21 1.17 -16.16 -12.74
C PHE A 21 0.67 -16.58 -14.12
N ASP A 22 -0.63 -16.86 -14.27
CA ASP A 22 -1.24 -17.18 -15.56
C ASP A 22 -1.40 -15.92 -16.43
N SER A 23 -1.81 -14.79 -15.86
CA SER A 23 -1.82 -13.49 -16.55
C SER A 23 -0.41 -13.08 -16.99
N LEU A 24 0.59 -13.15 -16.10
CA LEU A 24 1.98 -12.79 -16.42
C LEU A 24 2.56 -13.69 -17.51
N ARG A 25 2.30 -15.01 -17.47
CA ARG A 25 2.72 -15.94 -18.52
C ARG A 25 2.06 -15.63 -19.86
N THR A 26 0.79 -15.25 -19.84
CA THR A 26 0.05 -14.86 -21.06
C THR A 26 0.65 -13.59 -21.67
N CYS A 27 0.93 -12.56 -20.85
CA CYS A 27 1.61 -11.35 -21.32
C CYS A 27 3.00 -11.65 -21.88
N ALA A 28 3.81 -12.43 -21.16
CA ALA A 28 5.17 -12.78 -21.58
C ALA A 28 5.18 -13.55 -22.91
N ARG A 29 4.28 -14.50 -23.09
CA ARG A 29 4.15 -15.25 -24.35
C ARG A 29 3.79 -14.35 -25.51
N ASN A 30 2.79 -13.47 -25.34
CA ASN A 30 2.36 -12.55 -26.39
C ASN A 30 3.40 -11.46 -26.69
N PHE A 31 4.30 -11.15 -25.76
CA PHE A 31 5.45 -10.27 -26.03
C PHE A 31 6.51 -10.92 -26.93
N ILE A 32 6.74 -12.23 -26.75
CA ILE A 32 7.77 -12.98 -27.51
C ILE A 32 7.22 -13.43 -28.87
N GLU A 33 5.99 -13.94 -28.90
CA GLU A 33 5.30 -14.44 -30.10
C GLU A 33 3.89 -13.84 -30.17
N PRO A 34 3.75 -12.61 -30.71
CA PRO A 34 2.46 -11.97 -30.85
C PRO A 34 1.54 -12.81 -31.74
N LYS A 35 0.35 -13.14 -31.24
CA LYS A 35 -0.71 -13.74 -32.06
C LYS A 35 -1.65 -12.65 -32.56
N ASP A 36 -2.13 -12.79 -33.79
CA ASP A 36 -3.14 -11.89 -34.35
C ASP A 36 -4.38 -11.85 -33.42
N GLY A 37 -4.69 -10.66 -32.89
CA GLY A 37 -5.86 -10.42 -32.03
C GLY A 37 -5.58 -10.28 -30.53
N ASP A 38 -4.39 -10.66 -30.04
CA ASP A 38 -3.99 -10.44 -28.64
C ASP A 38 -3.12 -9.17 -28.54
N LEU A 39 -3.76 -7.99 -28.46
CA LEU A 39 -3.01 -6.75 -28.22
C LEU A 39 -2.49 -6.75 -26.78
N LEU A 40 -1.20 -6.44 -26.61
CA LEU A 40 -0.58 -6.31 -25.29
C LEU A 40 -1.35 -5.32 -24.39
N GLU A 41 -1.97 -4.32 -25.01
CA GLU A 41 -2.84 -3.31 -24.37
C GLU A 41 -4.06 -3.92 -23.69
N ASP A 42 -4.59 -5.05 -24.16
CA ASP A 42 -5.73 -5.75 -23.55
C ASP A 42 -5.32 -6.68 -22.40
N LEU A 43 -4.07 -7.18 -22.44
CA LEU A 43 -3.56 -8.16 -21.48
C LEU A 43 -2.92 -7.52 -20.24
N MET A 44 -2.27 -6.35 -20.43
CA MET A 44 -1.60 -5.63 -19.36
C MET A 44 -2.53 -5.17 -18.22
N PRO A 45 -3.77 -4.67 -18.47
CA PRO A 45 -4.70 -4.33 -17.40
C PRO A 45 -5.02 -5.52 -16.50
N LYS A 46 -5.23 -6.70 -17.07
CA LYS A 46 -5.52 -7.92 -16.30
C LYS A 46 -4.33 -8.36 -15.46
N ALA A 47 -3.10 -8.30 -16.00
CA ALA A 47 -1.90 -8.60 -15.22
C ALA A 47 -1.68 -7.59 -14.09
N TYR A 48 -1.91 -6.30 -14.35
CA TYR A 48 -1.81 -5.24 -13.35
C TYR A 48 -2.83 -5.39 -12.22
N GLU A 49 -4.08 -5.72 -12.55
CA GLU A 49 -5.13 -6.00 -11.57
C GLU A 49 -4.71 -7.15 -10.64
N GLN A 50 -4.28 -8.28 -11.22
CA GLN A 50 -3.87 -9.44 -10.42
C GLN A 50 -2.63 -9.14 -9.56
N ALA A 51 -1.69 -8.35 -10.08
CA ALA A 51 -0.52 -7.93 -9.31
C ALA A 51 -0.93 -7.03 -8.14
N SER A 52 -1.85 -6.10 -8.36
CA SER A 52 -2.39 -5.21 -7.32
C SER A 52 -3.08 -6.01 -6.21
N VAL A 53 -3.89 -7.00 -6.58
CA VAL A 53 -4.53 -7.91 -5.62
C VAL A 53 -3.51 -8.70 -4.81
N ALA A 54 -2.49 -9.26 -5.46
CA ALA A 54 -1.43 -10.00 -4.77
C ALA A 54 -0.66 -9.11 -3.79
N CYS A 55 -0.25 -7.90 -4.21
CA CYS A 55 0.45 -6.93 -3.37
C CYS A 55 -0.38 -6.51 -2.14
N ALA A 56 -1.70 -6.38 -2.29
CA ALA A 56 -2.59 -6.02 -1.18
C ALA A 56 -2.77 -7.17 -0.18
N ARG A 57 -2.79 -8.42 -0.67
CA ARG A 57 -3.13 -9.62 0.13
C ARG A 57 -1.91 -10.31 0.75
N LEU A 58 -0.75 -10.23 0.12
CA LEU A 58 0.47 -10.88 0.59
C LEU A 58 1.15 -10.03 1.67
N LYS A 59 1.25 -10.58 2.88
CA LYS A 59 1.88 -9.89 4.02
C LYS A 59 2.97 -10.76 4.62
N HIS A 60 3.97 -10.12 5.20
CA HIS A 60 4.92 -10.80 6.07
C HIS A 60 4.22 -11.15 7.39
N TYR A 61 4.51 -12.33 7.97
CA TYR A 61 3.87 -12.76 9.23
C TYR A 61 4.02 -11.75 10.38
N GLY A 62 5.12 -11.00 10.41
CA GLY A 62 5.38 -9.94 11.40
C GLY A 62 4.37 -8.78 11.41
N PHE A 63 3.51 -8.66 10.39
CA PHE A 63 2.42 -7.67 10.35
C PHE A 63 1.09 -8.19 10.91
N HIS A 64 1.05 -9.42 11.44
CA HIS A 64 -0.19 -10.02 11.96
C HIS A 64 -0.79 -9.20 13.12
N GLU A 65 0.05 -8.67 14.01
CA GLU A 65 -0.38 -7.85 15.16
C GLU A 65 -1.09 -6.57 14.73
N GLU A 66 -0.61 -5.95 13.65
CA GLU A 66 -1.09 -4.65 13.16
C GLU A 66 -2.46 -4.75 12.46
N GLN A 67 -2.90 -5.97 12.12
CA GLN A 67 -4.08 -6.21 11.29
C GLN A 67 -4.14 -5.28 10.07
N GLU A 68 -2.97 -5.03 9.47
CA GLU A 68 -2.76 -4.00 8.45
C GLU A 68 -3.83 -4.12 7.35
N CYS A 69 -4.46 -3.02 6.94
CA CYS A 69 -5.26 -3.01 5.72
C CYS A 69 -4.47 -2.27 4.63
N ARG A 70 -4.22 -2.93 3.50
CA ARG A 70 -3.56 -2.31 2.34
C ARG A 70 -4.59 -1.93 1.30
N ILE A 71 -4.50 -0.69 0.84
CA ILE A 71 -5.30 -0.17 -0.25
C ILE A 71 -4.34 0.12 -1.40
N VAL A 72 -4.58 -0.48 -2.56
CA VAL A 72 -3.87 -0.12 -3.79
C VAL A 72 -4.71 0.93 -4.50
N VAL A 73 -4.15 2.13 -4.65
CA VAL A 73 -4.81 3.24 -5.31
C VAL A 73 -3.91 3.76 -6.42
N GLU A 74 -4.50 4.03 -7.57
CA GLU A 74 -3.83 4.79 -8.63
C GLU A 74 -4.07 6.27 -8.39
N ALA A 75 -2.98 7.06 -8.37
CA ALA A 75 -3.07 8.49 -8.17
C ALA A 75 -3.58 9.16 -9.45
N LEU A 76 -4.64 9.95 -9.34
CA LEU A 76 -5.05 10.84 -10.43
C LEU A 76 -3.99 11.94 -10.59
N THR A 77 -3.39 12.01 -11.77
CA THR A 77 -2.46 13.07 -12.16
C THR A 77 -3.13 14.03 -13.14
N GLU A 78 -2.57 15.22 -13.33
CA GLU A 78 -3.06 16.18 -14.33
C GLU A 78 -3.08 15.60 -15.76
N PRO A 79 -1.99 14.96 -16.26
CA PRO A 79 -2.02 14.31 -17.58
C PRO A 79 -3.09 13.22 -17.69
N LEU A 80 -3.28 12.41 -16.64
CA LEU A 80 -4.31 11.37 -16.64
C LEU A 80 -5.71 11.98 -16.63
N ARG A 81 -5.93 13.08 -15.90
CA ARG A 81 -7.22 13.80 -15.90
C ARG A 81 -7.54 14.37 -17.28
N GLU A 82 -6.55 14.96 -17.94
CA GLU A 82 -6.69 15.48 -19.31
C GLU A 82 -7.06 14.37 -20.29
N LEU A 83 -6.37 13.22 -20.21
CA LEU A 83 -6.65 12.04 -21.03
C LEU A 83 -8.08 11.51 -20.82
N LEU A 84 -8.51 11.36 -19.56
CA LEU A 84 -9.86 10.91 -19.21
C LEU A 84 -10.92 11.90 -19.72
N SER A 85 -10.64 13.19 -19.60
CA SER A 85 -11.56 14.24 -20.08
C SER A 85 -11.68 14.19 -21.61
N ALA A 86 -10.57 13.99 -22.33
CA ALA A 86 -10.56 13.83 -23.78
C ALA A 86 -11.30 12.57 -24.27
N SER A 87 -11.35 11.50 -23.46
CA SER A 87 -12.12 10.29 -23.75
C SER A 87 -13.60 10.38 -23.36
N GLY A 88 -14.07 11.55 -22.90
CA GLY A 88 -15.45 11.75 -22.44
C GLY A 88 -15.73 11.12 -21.07
N THR A 89 -14.70 10.70 -20.33
CA THR A 89 -14.81 10.17 -18.98
C THR A 89 -14.62 11.29 -17.96
N GLU A 90 -15.71 11.80 -17.39
CA GLU A 90 -15.62 12.80 -16.32
C GLU A 90 -15.14 12.16 -15.01
N THR A 91 -14.07 12.71 -14.41
CA THR A 91 -13.68 12.41 -13.03
C THR A 91 -14.15 13.52 -12.11
N GLN A 92 -14.94 13.18 -11.10
CA GLN A 92 -15.36 14.12 -10.06
C GLN A 92 -14.27 14.41 -9.02
N ARG A 93 -13.12 13.72 -9.10
CA ARG A 93 -12.03 13.87 -8.14
C ARG A 93 -11.02 14.91 -8.63
N SER A 94 -10.65 15.82 -7.75
CA SER A 94 -9.54 16.74 -7.97
C SER A 94 -8.19 16.04 -7.80
N VAL A 95 -7.18 16.54 -8.50
CA VAL A 95 -5.78 16.14 -8.26
C VAL A 95 -5.37 16.68 -6.89
N LYS A 96 -4.82 15.81 -6.03
CA LYS A 96 -4.38 16.22 -4.69
C LYS A 96 -3.16 17.14 -4.76
N HIS A 97 -3.09 18.09 -3.83
CA HIS A 97 -1.97 19.01 -3.74
C HIS A 97 -0.70 18.30 -3.26
N VAL A 98 0.45 18.67 -3.83
CA VAL A 98 1.77 18.19 -3.39
C VAL A 98 2.32 19.17 -2.37
N HIS A 99 2.32 18.75 -1.11
CA HIS A 99 2.91 19.50 0.00
C HIS A 99 4.41 19.25 0.10
N HIS A 100 5.11 20.12 0.84
CA HIS A 100 6.53 19.98 1.11
C HIS A 100 6.80 20.08 2.61
N ARG A 101 7.68 19.22 3.13
CA ARG A 101 8.15 19.30 4.52
C ARG A 101 9.67 19.37 4.56
N ARG A 102 10.23 20.01 5.60
CA ARG A 102 11.67 20.06 5.80
C ARG A 102 12.15 18.75 6.44
N GLY A 103 13.01 18.03 5.76
CA GLY A 103 13.72 16.87 6.28
C GLY A 103 15.21 17.16 6.50
N ARG A 104 15.93 16.16 7.01
CA ARG A 104 17.39 16.23 7.24
C ARG A 104 18.18 16.64 5.99
N PHE A 105 17.71 16.26 4.82
CA PHE A 105 18.39 16.44 3.54
C PHE A 105 17.71 17.45 2.59
N GLY A 106 16.82 18.30 3.11
CA GLY A 106 16.14 19.34 2.32
C GLY A 106 14.62 19.23 2.32
N LEU A 107 13.97 19.81 1.31
CA LEU A 107 12.51 19.73 1.14
C LEU A 107 12.12 18.36 0.59
N ILE A 108 11.18 17.70 1.25
CA ILE A 108 10.64 16.40 0.86
C ILE A 108 9.18 16.60 0.42
N PRO A 109 8.83 16.27 -0.83
CA PRO A 109 7.45 16.33 -1.30
C PRO A 109 6.60 15.21 -0.68
N TYR A 110 5.32 15.47 -0.41
CA TYR A 110 4.36 14.47 0.05
C TYR A 110 2.93 14.85 -0.34
N VAL A 111 2.04 13.86 -0.42
CA VAL A 111 0.59 14.05 -0.63
C VAL A 111 -0.13 13.72 0.67
N ALA A 112 -1.02 14.61 1.12
CA ALA A 112 -1.87 14.35 2.27
C ALA A 112 -3.11 13.54 1.84
N LEU A 113 -3.31 12.35 2.41
CA LEU A 113 -4.41 11.48 1.98
C LEU A 113 -5.76 11.85 2.60
N PHE A 114 -5.78 12.53 3.75
CA PHE A 114 -6.97 12.74 4.57
C PHE A 114 -7.15 14.19 5.04
N ASP A 115 -6.56 15.13 4.30
CA ASP A 115 -6.62 16.57 4.57
C ASP A 115 -8.03 17.16 4.42
N ASP A 116 -8.88 16.52 3.61
CA ASP A 116 -10.23 16.92 3.29
C ASP A 116 -11.31 16.39 4.27
N LEU A 117 -10.95 15.54 5.24
CA LEU A 117 -11.92 14.94 6.16
C LEU A 117 -12.56 15.93 7.14
N GLY A 118 -11.95 17.10 7.36
CA GLY A 118 -12.44 18.12 8.30
C GLY A 118 -12.51 17.67 9.76
N LYS A 119 -11.94 16.51 10.10
CA LYS A 119 -11.92 15.91 11.44
C LYS A 119 -10.66 15.07 11.64
N ASP A 120 -10.31 14.83 12.91
CA ASP A 120 -9.24 13.92 13.28
C ASP A 120 -9.57 12.47 12.82
N LEU A 121 -8.52 11.72 12.46
CA LEU A 121 -8.65 10.30 12.19
C LEU A 121 -9.10 9.57 13.48
N PRO A 122 -10.03 8.60 13.39
CA PRO A 122 -10.56 7.88 14.55
C PRO A 122 -9.57 6.82 15.05
N ILE A 123 -8.37 7.25 15.45
CA ILE A 123 -7.32 6.39 15.98
C ILE A 123 -7.76 5.87 17.35
N ASN A 124 -7.99 4.57 17.45
CA ASN A 124 -8.40 3.90 18.68
C ASN A 124 -7.25 3.15 19.36
N ARG A 125 -6.20 2.78 18.62
CA ARG A 125 -5.03 2.05 19.12
C ARG A 125 -3.74 2.52 18.44
N ILE A 126 -2.66 2.55 19.20
CA ILE A 126 -1.29 2.74 18.72
C ILE A 126 -0.43 1.55 19.14
N ILE A 127 0.22 0.92 18.17
CA ILE A 127 1.19 -0.14 18.37
C ILE A 127 2.58 0.43 18.13
N VAL A 128 3.45 0.37 19.14
CA VAL A 128 4.83 0.86 19.02
C VAL A 128 5.69 -0.27 18.48
N GLY A 129 6.02 -0.17 17.19
CA GLY A 129 6.83 -1.16 16.48
C GLY A 129 8.22 -1.40 17.10
N PRO A 130 8.88 -2.50 16.72
CA PRO A 130 10.17 -2.87 17.28
C PRO A 130 11.26 -1.83 17.02
N SER A 131 11.99 -1.47 18.07
CA SER A 131 13.21 -0.67 17.97
C SER A 131 14.13 -0.96 19.15
N ARG A 132 15.41 -0.57 19.02
CA ARG A 132 16.38 -0.63 20.12
C ARG A 132 15.87 0.08 21.40
N ASP A 133 15.12 1.17 21.22
CA ASP A 133 14.61 2.02 22.29
C ASP A 133 13.07 1.97 22.40
N GLN A 134 12.45 0.83 22.07
CA GLN A 134 10.98 0.70 21.99
C GLN A 134 10.26 1.18 23.26
N ALA A 135 10.83 0.92 24.44
CA ALA A 135 10.28 1.37 25.71
C ALA A 135 10.25 2.91 25.81
N ALA A 136 11.31 3.58 25.41
CA ALA A 136 11.40 5.04 25.43
C ALA A 136 10.41 5.67 24.43
N HIS A 137 10.30 5.10 23.22
CA HIS A 137 9.31 5.53 22.23
C HIS A 137 7.88 5.36 22.74
N TYR A 138 7.59 4.22 23.36
CA TYR A 138 6.29 3.96 23.97
C TYR A 138 5.93 5.00 25.03
N ASP A 139 6.84 5.30 25.95
CA ASP A 139 6.59 6.31 26.97
C ASP A 139 6.44 7.73 26.40
N ALA A 140 7.20 8.07 25.36
CA ALA A 140 7.08 9.36 24.69
C ALA A 140 5.71 9.52 24.01
N VAL A 141 5.27 8.52 23.24
CA VAL A 141 3.98 8.53 22.55
C VAL A 141 2.84 8.52 23.58
N ARG A 142 2.94 7.70 24.64
CA ARG A 142 1.96 7.64 25.72
C ARG A 142 1.74 8.99 26.39
N ARG A 143 2.80 9.78 26.60
CA ARG A 143 2.68 11.14 27.14
C ARG A 143 1.96 12.07 26.16
N LEU A 144 2.20 11.94 24.86
CA LEU A 144 1.59 12.76 23.82
C LEU A 144 0.08 12.51 23.68
N VAL A 145 -0.37 11.25 23.81
CA VAL A 145 -1.77 10.86 23.57
C VAL A 145 -2.57 10.63 24.85
N LYS A 146 -1.99 10.88 26.03
CA LYS A 146 -2.57 10.55 27.35
C LYS A 146 -4.02 11.01 27.53
N SER A 147 -4.39 12.18 27.00
CA SER A 147 -5.73 12.76 27.14
C SER A 147 -6.75 12.25 26.11
N ARG A 148 -6.33 11.44 25.13
CA ARG A 148 -7.15 11.06 23.97
C ARG A 148 -7.85 9.70 24.11
N GLY A 149 -7.64 8.97 25.21
CA GLY A 149 -8.27 7.66 25.43
C GLY A 149 -7.85 6.58 24.43
N ILE A 150 -6.70 6.75 23.79
CA ILE A 150 -6.17 5.83 22.77
C ILE A 150 -5.49 4.64 23.46
N ASP A 151 -5.83 3.42 23.04
CA ASP A 151 -5.19 2.19 23.51
C ASP A 151 -3.73 2.12 23.02
N MET A 152 -2.84 1.61 23.86
CA MET A 152 -1.40 1.61 23.56
C MET A 152 -0.76 0.29 23.94
N GLN A 153 0.01 -0.28 23.00
CA GLN A 153 0.81 -1.48 23.22
C GLN A 153 2.19 -1.37 22.56
N LYS A 154 3.11 -2.19 23.05
CA LYS A 154 4.40 -2.42 22.39
C LYS A 154 4.24 -3.63 21.49
N SER A 155 4.81 -3.57 20.29
CA SER A 155 4.80 -4.71 19.39
C SER A 155 5.63 -5.87 19.96
N GLU A 156 5.13 -7.09 19.76
CA GLU A 156 5.83 -8.33 20.11
C GLU A 156 6.80 -8.78 19.02
N THR A 157 6.72 -8.18 17.82
CA THR A 157 7.63 -8.48 16.71
C THR A 157 9.08 -8.16 17.13
N PRO A 158 10.04 -9.09 16.93
CA PRO A 158 11.42 -8.86 17.31
C PRO A 158 12.08 -7.71 16.53
N TYR A 159 12.92 -6.93 17.20
CA TYR A 159 13.78 -5.96 16.52
C TYR A 159 14.93 -6.67 15.79
N VAL A 160 14.91 -6.62 14.46
CA VAL A 160 16.01 -7.08 13.62
C VAL A 160 16.86 -5.85 13.26
N GLY A 161 17.89 -5.59 14.07
CA GLY A 161 18.87 -4.55 13.76
C GLY A 161 19.77 -4.99 12.60
N SER A 162 20.12 -4.06 11.71
CA SER A 162 21.26 -4.25 10.81
C SER A 162 22.55 -4.18 11.64
N ALA A 163 23.33 -5.27 11.65
CA ALA A 163 24.69 -5.29 12.20
C ALA A 163 25.64 -4.41 11.38
#